data_AF-A0A2G2HVQ5-F1
#
_entry.id   AF-A0A2G2HVQ5-F1
#
_cell.length_a   1.000
_cell.length_b   1.000
_cell.length_c   1.000
_cell.angle_alpha   90.00
_cell.angle_beta   90.00
_cell.angle_gamma   90.00
#
_symmetry.space_group_name_H-M   'P 1'
#
loop_
_entity.id
_entity.type
_entity.pdbx_description
1 polymer ?
#
loop_
_entity_poly.entity_id
_entity_poly.type
_entity_poly.pdbx_seq_one_letter_code
_entity_poly.pdbx_strand_id
1 'polypeptide(L)' 'MKDPVLTPEMVPVIKLARKLKIPYSWISAYYNGLNFGRIADVVKGRRFPTIPPATALPADFPSA' A
#
# COMPACT_ATOMS: atom_id res chain seq x y z
N MET A 1 -10.67 -12.37 -12.59
CA MET A 1 -10.11 -12.09 -11.25
C MET A 1 -10.76 -10.83 -10.72
N LYS A 2 -11.26 -10.82 -9.47
CA LYS A 2 -11.78 -9.60 -8.83
C LYS A 2 -10.59 -8.82 -8.27
N ASP A 3 -10.46 -7.54 -8.59
CA ASP A 3 -9.42 -6.72 -7.98
C ASP A 3 -9.57 -6.68 -6.45
N PRO A 4 -8.49 -6.91 -5.68
CA PRO A 4 -8.52 -6.85 -4.22
C PRO A 4 -9.04 -5.49 -3.73
N VAL A 5 -10.01 -5.52 -2.81
CA VAL A 5 -10.57 -4.30 -2.22
C VAL A 5 -9.50 -3.63 -1.36
N LEU A 6 -9.30 -2.32 -1.56
CA LEU A 6 -8.44 -1.51 -0.69
C LEU A 6 -9.11 -1.34 0.68
N THR A 7 -8.51 -1.87 1.73
CA THR A 7 -9.01 -1.74 3.11
C THR A 7 -8.23 -0.66 3.90
N PRO A 8 -8.81 -0.10 4.97
CA PRO A 8 -8.13 0.86 5.85
C PRO A 8 -6.82 0.32 6.43
N GLU A 9 -6.72 -0.99 6.70
CA GLU A 9 -5.56 -1.65 7.30
C GLU A 9 -4.35 -1.73 6.36
N MET A 10 -4.59 -1.73 5.04
CA MET A 10 -3.51 -1.71 4.04
C MET A 10 -2.85 -0.32 3.94
N VAL A 11 -3.58 0.75 4.26
CA VAL A 11 -3.18 2.14 4.01
C VAL A 11 -1.88 2.52 4.75
N PRO A 12 -1.71 2.24 6.05
CA PRO A 12 -0.47 2.55 6.76
C PRO A 12 0.76 1.93 6.10
N VAL A 13 0.64 0.66 5.68
CA VAL A 13 1.72 -0.10 5.05
C VAL A 13 2.02 0.46 3.66
N ILE A 14 1.02 0.74 2.82
CA ILE A 14 1.20 1.37 1.50
C ILE A 14 1.93 2.71 1.64
N LYS A 15 1.50 3.56 2.59
CA LYS A 15 2.12 4.86 2.83
C LYS A 15 3.57 4.72 3.29
N LEU A 16 3.86 3.80 4.21
CA LEU A 16 5.23 3.55 4.67
C LEU A 16 6.10 2.98 3.53
N ALA A 17 5.64 1.96 2.81
CA ALA A 17 6.35 1.36 1.69
C ALA A 17 6.72 2.41 0.64
N ARG A 18 5.81 3.36 0.37
CA ARG A 18 6.07 4.47 -0.55
C ARG A 18 7.03 5.51 0.00
N LYS A 19 7.02 5.78 1.30
CA LYS A 19 8.04 6.60 1.96
C LYS A 19 9.43 5.97 1.84
N LEU A 20 9.51 4.64 1.90
CA LEU A 20 10.73 3.84 1.68
C LEU A 20 11.09 3.64 0.20
N LYS A 21 10.39 4.33 -0.71
CA LYS A 21 10.59 4.25 -2.17
C LYS A 21 10.36 2.86 -2.80
N ILE A 22 9.67 1.95 -2.11
CA ILE A 22 9.36 0.61 -2.62
C ILE A 22 8.44 0.70 -3.85
N PRO A 23 8.76 0.00 -4.96
CA PRO A 23 7.96 0.05 -6.18
C PRO A 23 6.49 -0.36 -6.00
N TYR A 24 5.61 0.20 -6.83
CA TYR A 24 4.18 -0.15 -6.81
C TYR A 24 3.94 -1.63 -7.13
N SER A 25 4.79 -2.24 -7.96
CA SER A 25 4.71 -3.66 -8.30
C SER A 25 4.86 -4.56 -7.07
N TRP A 26 5.74 -4.21 -6.13
CA TRP A 26 5.97 -4.98 -4.90
C TRP A 26 4.78 -4.86 -3.95
N ILE A 27 4.26 -3.63 -3.78
CA ILE A 27 3.06 -3.38 -2.97
C ILE A 27 1.86 -4.11 -3.57
N SER A 28 1.70 -4.07 -4.89
CA SER A 28 0.61 -4.74 -5.59
C SER A 28 0.71 -6.26 -5.45
N ALA A 29 1.90 -6.83 -5.62
CA ALA A 29 2.14 -8.26 -5.45
C ALA A 29 1.85 -8.72 -4.01
N TYR A 30 2.31 -7.97 -3.00
CA TYR A 30 2.05 -8.26 -1.59
C TYR A 30 0.54 -8.32 -1.27
N TYR A 31 -0.26 -7.47 -1.91
CA TYR A 31 -1.71 -7.46 -1.75
C TYR A 31 -2.46 -8.21 -2.86
N ASN A 32 -1.90 -9.32 -3.36
CA ASN A 32 -2.55 -10.22 -4.33
C ASN A 32 -3.06 -9.51 -5.60
N GLY A 33 -2.28 -8.58 -6.14
CA GLY A 33 -2.62 -7.83 -7.35
C GLY A 33 -3.45 -6.58 -7.09
N LEU A 34 -3.23 -5.88 -5.96
CA LEU A 34 -3.89 -4.61 -5.70
C LEU A 34 -3.59 -3.60 -6.83
N ASN A 35 -4.64 -3.04 -7.42
CA ASN A 35 -4.53 -2.15 -8.56
C ASN A 35 -3.65 -0.91 -8.26
N PHE A 36 -2.75 -0.55 -9.19
CA PHE A 36 -1.84 0.60 -9.02
C PHE A 36 -2.56 1.94 -8.83
N GLY A 37 -3.74 2.11 -9.43
CA GLY A 37 -4.59 3.28 -9.22
C GLY A 37 -5.02 3.41 -7.76
N ARG A 38 -5.34 2.30 -7.08
CA ARG A 38 -5.68 2.31 -5.65
C ARG A 38 -4.49 2.69 -4.78
N ILE A 39 -3.30 2.19 -5.11
CA ILE A 39 -2.05 2.59 -4.44
C ILE A 39 -1.81 4.09 -4.65
N ALA A 40 -1.99 4.60 -5.87
CA ALA A 40 -1.85 6.02 -6.17
C ALA A 40 -2.86 6.89 -5.42
N ASP A 41 -4.11 6.45 -5.30
CA ASP A 41 -5.15 7.18 -4.56
C ASP A 41 -4.84 7.28 -3.07
N VAL A 42 -4.24 6.25 -2.47
CA VAL A 42 -3.73 6.30 -1.09
C VAL A 42 -2.59 7.30 -0.95
N VAL A 43 -1.61 7.24 -1.85
CA VAL A 43 -0.43 8.13 -1.83
C VAL A 43 -0.83 9.60 -2.03
N LYS A 44 -1.80 9.86 -2.92
CA LYS A 44 -2.33 11.21 -3.19
C LYS A 44 -3.32 11.69 -2.12
N GLY A 45 -3.63 10.88 -1.12
CA GLY A 45 -4.60 11.22 -0.06
C GLY A 45 -6.07 11.25 -0.52
N ARG A 46 -6.39 10.74 -1.72
CA ARG A 46 -7.76 10.63 -2.22
C ARG A 46 -8.56 9.55 -1.50
N ARG A 47 -7.87 8.52 -1.02
CA ARG A 47 -8.42 7.44 -0.20
C ARG A 47 -7.73 7.42 1.16
N PHE A 48 -8.52 7.45 2.23
CA PHE A 48 -8.04 7.38 3.62
C PHE A 48 -6.97 8.45 3.96
N PRO A 49 -7.26 9.75 3.75
CA PRO A 49 -6.29 10.82 3.99
C PRO A 49 -5.82 10.88 5.45
N THR A 50 -6.71 10.61 6.39
CA THR A 50 -6.49 10.73 7.85
C THR A 50 -5.66 9.60 8.45
N ILE A 51 -5.51 8.47 7.75
CA ILE A 51 -4.75 7.32 8.27
C ILE A 51 -3.25 7.59 8.12
N PRO A 52 -2.46 7.67 9.18
CA PRO A 52 -1.02 7.92 9.07
C PRO A 52 -0.27 6.71 8.48
N PRO A 53 0.97 6.90 7.98
CA PRO A 53 1.85 5.80 7.63
C PRO A 53 2.15 4.92 8.85
N ALA A 54 2.39 3.62 8.62
CA ALA A 54 2.88 2.72 9.66
C ALA A 54 4.29 3.14 10.13
N THR A 55 4.67 2.72 11.34
CA THR A 55 6.03 2.91 11.87
C THR A 55 7.00 1.84 11.36
N ALA A 56 6.50 0.62 11.10
CA ALA A 56 7.26 -0.49 10.55
C ALA A 56 6.43 -1.24 9.50
N LEU A 57 7.11 -1.87 8.54
CA LEU A 57 6.46 -2.76 7.58
C LEU A 57 6.16 -4.12 8.25
N PRO A 58 5.14 -4.85 7.77
CA PRO A 58 4.93 -6.24 8.17
C PRO A 58 6.19 -7.09 7.97
N ALA A 59 6.42 -8.07 8.85
CA ALA A 59 7.62 -8.92 8.80
C ALA A 59 7.71 -9.77 7.51
N ASP A 60 6.56 -10.05 6.90
CA ASP A 60 6.42 -10.78 5.64
C ASP A 60 6.42 -9.87 4.40
N PHE A 61 6.53 -8.54 4.58
CA PHE A 61 6.58 -7.61 3.47
C PHE A 61 7.89 -7.75 2.71
N PRO A 62 7.87 -7.76 1.35
CA PRO A 62 9.08 -7.94 0.57
C PRO A 62 10.09 -6.81 0.86
N SER A 63 11.28 -7.20 1.32
CA SER A 63 12.45 -6.33 1.46
C SER A 63 13.51 -6.76 0.45
N ALA A 64 14.23 -5.77 -0.09
CA ALA A 64 15.38 -5.99 -0.96
C ALA A 64 16.63 -6.31 -0.14
#